data_AF-A0A5N6BE01-F1
#
_entry.id   AF-A0A5N6BE01-F1
#
_cell.length_a   1.000
_cell.length_b   1.000
_cell.length_c   1.000
_cell.angle_alpha   90.00
_cell.angle_beta   90.00
_cell.angle_gamma   90.00
#
_symmetry.space_group_name_H-M   'P 1'
#
loop_
_entity.id
_entity.type
_entity.pdbx_description
1 polymer ?
#
loop_
_entity_poly.entity_id
_entity_poly.type
_entity_poly.pdbx_seq_one_letter_code
_entity_poly.pdbx_strand_id
1 'polypeptide(L)'
;MKLTGTVRDWLGRAAPIDPFRLWPKGAYFVQEPMFTDNPYMDALITAEILDETGTVAAMEGALYDPEIRDRHASARADYLRAVNALPDTADVVLAAVQRATAALSGH
;
A
#
# COMPACT_ATOMS: atom_id res chain seq x y z
N MET A 1 25.38 9.64 -4.05
CA MET A 1 26.70 8.97 -3.93
C MET A 1 27.07 8.34 -5.28
N LYS A 2 28.25 8.59 -5.86
CA LYS A 2 28.64 8.03 -7.18
C LYS A 2 29.38 6.69 -6.99
N LEU A 3 28.89 5.62 -7.61
CA LEU A 3 29.49 4.27 -7.57
C LEU A 3 30.82 4.23 -8.34
N THR A 4 31.79 3.46 -7.85
CA THR A 4 33.08 3.21 -8.54
C THR A 4 32.88 2.30 -9.75
N GLY A 5 33.82 2.34 -10.71
CA GLY A 5 33.73 1.57 -11.96
C GLY A 5 33.63 0.06 -11.73
N THR A 6 34.40 -0.47 -10.78
CA THR A 6 34.39 -1.89 -10.41
C THR A 6 33.04 -2.32 -9.83
N VAL A 7 32.42 -1.47 -9.00
CA VAL A 7 31.11 -1.77 -8.39
C VAL A 7 30.01 -1.76 -9.46
N ARG A 8 30.09 -0.86 -10.44
CA ARG A 8 29.16 -0.81 -11.57
C ARG A 8 29.24 -2.06 -12.45
N ASP A 9 30.46 -2.50 -12.76
CA ASP A 9 30.71 -3.68 -13.61
C ASP A 9 30.28 -4.98 -12.91
N TRP A 10 30.51 -5.07 -11.60
CA TRP A 10 30.00 -6.18 -10.79
C TRP A 10 28.47 -6.22 -10.72
N LEU A 11 27.80 -5.07 -10.49
CA LEU A 11 26.33 -5.00 -10.47
C LEU A 11 25.70 -5.42 -11.80
N GLY A 12 26.32 -5.06 -12.94
CA GLY A 12 25.83 -5.45 -14.26
C GLY A 12 25.89 -6.96 -14.51
N ARG A 13 26.86 -7.65 -13.90
CA ARG A 13 27.00 -9.12 -13.99
C ARG A 13 26.20 -9.90 -12.96
N ALA A 14 25.84 -9.26 -11.85
CA ALA A 14 25.11 -9.88 -10.75
C ALA A 14 23.58 -9.90 -10.99
N ALA A 15 23.10 -9.51 -12.17
CA ALA A 15 21.68 -9.40 -12.47
C ALA A 15 20.96 -10.76 -12.59
N PRO A 16 19.68 -10.82 -12.17
CA PRO A 16 18.93 -9.73 -11.56
C PRO A 16 19.19 -9.67 -10.05
N ILE A 17 19.81 -8.56 -9.61
CA ILE A 17 19.65 -8.11 -8.23
C ILE A 17 18.24 -7.56 -8.16
N ASP A 18 17.31 -8.40 -7.72
CA ASP A 18 15.99 -7.92 -7.35
C ASP A 18 16.18 -6.80 -6.32
N PRO A 19 15.60 -5.59 -6.53
CA PRO A 19 15.66 -4.53 -5.53
C PRO A 19 15.20 -5.15 -4.21
N PHE A 20 15.98 -5.00 -3.14
CA PHE A 20 15.70 -5.57 -1.82
C PHE A 20 14.19 -5.49 -1.50
N ARG A 21 13.48 -6.60 -1.72
CA ARG A 21 12.02 -6.68 -1.61
C ARG A 21 11.75 -7.93 -0.78
N LEU A 22 11.46 -7.63 0.47
CA LEU A 22 11.04 -8.46 1.60
C LEU A 22 10.89 -9.97 1.34
N TRP A 23 11.47 -10.78 2.23
CA TRP A 23 11.18 -12.21 2.32
C TRP A 23 9.68 -12.47 2.60
N PRO A 24 9.05 -13.49 2.00
CA PRO A 24 9.62 -14.48 1.08
C PRO A 24 9.67 -14.02 -0.38
N LYS A 25 10.64 -14.57 -1.12
CA LYS A 25 10.86 -14.31 -2.55
C LYS A 25 9.56 -14.49 -3.34
N GLY A 26 9.12 -13.43 -4.03
CA GLY A 26 7.91 -13.43 -4.86
C GLY A 26 6.66 -12.84 -4.19
N ALA A 27 6.67 -12.55 -2.88
CA ALA A 27 5.57 -11.84 -2.20
C ALA A 27 5.25 -10.49 -2.88
N TYR A 28 6.25 -9.86 -3.48
CA TYR A 28 6.09 -8.65 -4.28
C TYR A 28 5.06 -8.78 -5.40
N PHE A 29 4.99 -9.88 -6.15
CA PHE A 29 4.03 -10.01 -7.26
C PHE A 29 2.57 -9.99 -6.77
N VAL A 30 2.33 -10.39 -5.53
CA VAL A 30 1.00 -10.34 -4.90
C VAL A 30 0.70 -8.95 -4.35
N GLN A 31 1.72 -8.25 -3.85
CA GLN A 31 1.56 -6.97 -3.16
C GLN A 31 1.69 -5.75 -4.08
N GLU A 32 2.42 -5.86 -5.20
CA GLU A 32 2.64 -4.78 -6.17
C GLU A 32 1.34 -4.14 -6.67
N PRO A 33 0.27 -4.90 -6.98
CA PRO A 33 -1.03 -4.30 -7.34
C PRO A 33 -1.71 -3.56 -6.17
N MET A 34 -1.36 -3.88 -4.93
CA MET A 34 -1.87 -3.18 -3.74
C MET A 34 -1.11 -1.87 -3.48
N PHE A 35 0.06 -1.68 -4.08
CA PHE A 35 0.90 -0.51 -3.88
C PHE A 35 0.87 0.45 -5.08
N THR A 36 0.73 -0.09 -6.29
CA THR A 36 0.64 0.71 -7.52
C THR A 36 -0.67 1.50 -7.53
N ASP A 37 -0.60 2.82 -7.76
CA ASP A 37 -1.74 3.74 -7.80
C ASP A 37 -2.64 3.72 -6.55
N ASN A 38 -2.10 3.28 -5.40
CA ASN A 38 -2.84 3.28 -4.15
C ASN A 38 -2.65 4.62 -3.42
N PRO A 39 -3.69 5.47 -3.29
CA PRO A 39 -3.58 6.76 -2.60
C PRO A 39 -3.26 6.64 -1.10
N TYR A 40 -3.43 5.45 -0.50
CA TYR A 40 -2.98 5.19 0.87
C TYR A 40 -1.46 5.00 0.96
N MET A 41 -0.77 4.71 -0.15
CA MET A 41 0.69 4.69 -0.20
C MET A 41 1.30 6.09 -0.18
N ASP A 42 0.56 7.12 -0.59
CA ASP A 42 0.99 8.51 -0.38
C ASP A 42 1.07 8.82 1.12
N ALA A 43 0.15 8.27 1.92
CA ALA A 43 0.25 8.35 3.37
C ALA A 43 1.47 7.57 3.88
N LEU A 44 1.84 6.43 3.28
CA LEU A 44 3.06 5.69 3.66
C LEU A 44 4.35 6.46 3.32
N ILE A 45 4.41 7.13 2.16
CA ILE A 45 5.54 8.00 1.77
C ILE A 45 5.63 9.22 2.70
N THR A 46 4.48 9.73 3.16
CA THR A 46 4.43 10.83 4.13
C THR A 46 4.67 10.36 5.56
N ALA A 47 4.45 9.08 5.88
CA ALA A 47 4.40 8.56 7.25
C ALA A 47 5.45 7.48 7.60
N GLU A 48 6.33 7.02 6.70
CA GLU A 48 7.37 6.06 7.08
C GLU A 48 8.79 6.65 7.24
N ILE A 49 9.04 7.03 8.52
CA ILE A 49 10.07 6.49 9.44
C ILE A 49 11.09 7.52 10.00
N LEU A 50 11.32 8.70 9.39
CA LEU A 50 12.31 9.67 9.91
C LEU A 50 11.89 11.15 9.91
N ASP A 51 10.63 11.50 9.66
CA ASP A 51 10.17 12.89 9.81
C ASP A 51 9.49 13.11 11.17
N GLU A 52 10.33 13.21 12.21
CA GLU A 52 9.89 13.54 13.57
C GLU A 52 9.15 14.88 13.60
N THR A 53 9.62 15.88 12.84
CA THR A 53 9.04 17.23 12.87
C THR A 53 7.64 17.24 12.27
N GLY A 54 7.48 16.64 11.08
CA GLY A 54 6.18 16.48 10.45
C GLY A 54 5.21 15.66 11.29
N THR A 55 5.71 14.61 11.96
CA THR A 55 4.89 13.76 12.85
C THR A 55 4.40 14.54 14.06
N VAL A 56 5.27 15.27 14.76
CA VAL A 56 4.90 16.08 15.93
C VAL A 56 3.94 17.18 15.52
N ALA A 57 4.19 17.89 14.42
CA ALA A 57 3.31 18.94 13.93
C ALA A 57 1.91 18.39 13.55
N ALA A 58 1.84 17.21 12.94
CA ALA A 58 0.56 16.56 12.64
C ALA A 58 -0.19 16.14 13.92
N MET A 59 0.52 15.64 14.93
CA MET A 59 -0.08 15.31 16.24
C MET A 59 -0.60 16.55 16.96
N GLU A 60 0.17 17.64 16.98
CA GLU A 60 -0.25 18.91 17.57
C GLU A 60 -1.48 19.48 16.85
N GLY A 61 -1.48 19.45 15.52
CA GLY A 61 -2.66 19.83 14.73
C GLY A 61 -3.89 18.97 15.07
N ALA A 62 -3.72 17.65 15.15
CA ALA A 62 -4.82 16.75 15.51
C ALA A 62 -5.33 16.95 16.95
N LEU A 63 -4.49 17.40 17.88
CA LEU A 63 -4.88 17.62 19.28
C LEU A 63 -5.49 18.99 19.52
N TYR A 64 -4.90 20.03 18.94
CA TYR A 64 -5.17 21.42 19.32
C TYR A 64 -5.90 22.23 18.25
N ASP A 65 -5.88 21.83 16.99
CA ASP A 65 -6.57 22.54 15.92
C ASP A 65 -7.99 21.94 15.69
N PRO A 66 -9.07 22.69 15.99
CA PRO A 66 -10.43 22.22 15.76
C PRO A 66 -10.76 21.99 14.28
N GLU A 67 -10.21 22.78 13.36
CA GLU A 67 -10.49 22.65 11.92
C GLU A 67 -9.88 21.36 11.35
N ILE A 68 -8.67 21.01 11.81
CA ILE A 68 -8.02 19.74 11.49
C ILE A 68 -8.82 18.56 12.06
N ARG A 69 -9.32 18.67 13.30
CA ARG A 69 -10.15 17.63 13.92
C ARG A 69 -11.46 17.41 13.17
N ASP A 70 -12.15 18.47 12.78
CA ASP A 70 -13.39 18.39 12.02
C ASP A 70 -13.17 17.75 10.65
N ARG A 71 -12.09 18.12 9.96
CA ARG A 71 -11.70 17.49 8.69
C ARG A 71 -11.43 16.00 8.86
N HIS A 72 -10.70 15.59 9.90
CA HIS A 72 -10.45 14.17 10.18
C HIS A 72 -11.72 13.40 10.55
N ALA A 73 -12.62 14.01 11.32
CA ALA A 73 -13.92 13.42 11.64
C ALA A 73 -14.77 13.19 10.39
N SER A 74 -14.81 14.17 9.47
CA SER A 74 -15.49 14.03 8.19
C SER A 74 -14.88 12.91 7.34
N ALA A 75 -13.56 12.91 7.17
CA ALA A 75 -12.87 11.89 6.39
C ALA A 75 -13.09 10.47 6.95
N ARG A 76 -13.11 10.33 8.29
CA ARG A 76 -13.45 9.06 8.95
C ARG A 76 -14.88 8.63 8.66
N ALA A 77 -15.84 9.55 8.72
CA ALA A 77 -17.23 9.25 8.42
C ALA A 77 -17.41 8.82 6.95
N ASP A 78 -16.73 9.49 6.02
CA ASP A 78 -16.70 9.12 4.60
C ASP A 78 -16.12 7.72 4.39
N TYR A 79 -14.98 7.43 5.02
CA TYR A 79 -14.37 6.11 4.96
C TYR A 79 -15.31 5.01 5.49
N LEU A 80 -15.93 5.22 6.65
CA LEU A 80 -16.87 4.25 7.22
C LEU A 80 -18.10 4.05 6.33
N ARG A 81 -18.60 5.11 5.70
CA ARG A 81 -19.68 5.00 4.70
C ARG A 81 -19.25 4.14 3.52
N ALA A 82 -18.05 4.37 2.98
CA ALA A 82 -17.52 3.60 1.86
C ALA A 82 -17.35 2.12 2.23
N VAL A 83 -16.78 1.83 3.41
CA VAL A 83 -16.61 0.45 3.91
C VAL A 83 -17.96 -0.24 4.11
N ASN A 84 -18.94 0.44 4.70
CA ASN A 84 -20.28 -0.13 4.91
C ASN A 84 -21.07 -0.31 3.60
N ALA A 85 -20.68 0.37 2.52
CA ALA A 85 -21.26 0.20 1.20
C ALA A 85 -20.62 -0.94 0.40
N LEU A 86 -19.51 -1.53 0.88
CA LEU A 86 -18.91 -2.68 0.24
C LEU A 86 -19.84 -3.89 0.36
N PRO A 87 -19.91 -4.75 -0.66
CA PRO A 87 -20.65 -6.00 -0.56
C PRO A 87 -20.03 -6.91 0.51
N ASP A 88 -20.82 -7.83 1.06
CA ASP A 88 -20.30 -8.79 2.02
C ASP A 88 -19.14 -9.58 1.39
N THR A 89 -17.98 -9.54 2.04
CA THR A 89 -16.75 -10.19 1.59
C THR A 89 -16.99 -11.67 1.28
N ALA A 90 -17.81 -12.35 2.10
CA ALA A 90 -18.13 -13.77 1.90
C ALA A 90 -18.86 -13.98 0.57
N ASP A 91 -19.82 -13.12 0.24
CA ASP A 91 -20.60 -13.19 -1.00
C ASP A 91 -19.72 -12.89 -2.23
N VAL A 92 -18.83 -11.89 -2.14
CA VAL A 92 -17.89 -11.56 -3.22
C VAL A 92 -16.93 -12.71 -3.50
N VAL A 93 -16.38 -13.32 -2.45
CA VAL A 93 -15.46 -14.46 -2.56
C VAL A 93 -16.19 -15.68 -3.10
N LEU A 94 -17.37 -16.00 -2.58
CA LEU A 94 -18.15 -17.15 -3.04
C LEU A 94 -18.52 -17.01 -4.52
N ALA A 95 -18.97 -15.83 -4.95
CA ALA A 95 -19.29 -15.57 -6.34
C ALA A 95 -18.05 -15.67 -7.25
N ALA A 96 -16.87 -15.23 -6.77
CA ALA A 96 -15.62 -15.36 -7.52
C ALA A 96 -15.20 -16.83 -7.67
N VAL A 97 -15.30 -17.62 -6.60
CA VAL A 97 -15.02 -19.07 -6.61
C VAL A 97 -15.96 -19.78 -7.59
N GLN A 98 -17.26 -19.50 -7.53
CA GLN A 98 -18.25 -20.10 -8.43
C GLN A 98 -17.96 -19.80 -9.91
N ARG A 99 -17.59 -18.57 -10.25
CA ARG A 99 -17.17 -18.20 -11.62
C ARG A 99 -15.92 -18.97 -12.07
N ALA A 100 -14.93 -19.09 -11.19
CA ALA A 100 -13.70 -19.82 -11.49
C ALA A 100 -13.96 -21.31 -11.70
N THR A 101 -14.79 -21.94 -10.87
CA THR A 101 -15.16 -23.36 -11.01
C THR A 101 -15.96 -23.60 -12.30
N ALA A 102 -16.91 -22.74 -12.63
CA ALA A 102 -17.69 -22.85 -13.87
C ALA A 102 -16.81 -22.74 -15.14
N ALA A 103 -15.80 -21.87 -15.12
CA ALA A 103 -14.83 -21.74 -16.21
C ALA A 103 -13.98 -23.02 -16.40
N LEU A 104 -13.67 -23.72 -15.29
CA LEU A 104 -12.90 -24.96 -15.29
C LEU A 104 -13.72 -26.21 -15.67
N SER A 105 -15.04 -26.20 -15.46
CA SER A 105 -15.95 -27.32 -15.82
C SER A 105 -16.54 -27.23 -17.24
N GLY A 106 -16.29 -26.13 -17.95
CA GLY A 106 -16.70 -25.94 -19.35
C GLY A 106 -15.64 -26.33 -20.39
N HIS A 107 -14.56 -26.99 -19.97
CA HIS A 107 -13.55 -27.65 -20.81
C HIS A 107 -13.63 -29.17 -20.60
#